data_AF-A0A2E9WCL2-F1
#
_entry.id   AF-A0A2E9WCL2-F1
#
_cell.length_a   1.000
_cell.length_b   1.000
_cell.length_c   1.000
_cell.angle_alpha   90.00
_cell.angle_beta   90.00
_cell.angle_gamma   90.00
#
_symmetry.space_group_name_H-M   'P 1'
#
loop_
_entity.id
_entity.type
_entity.pdbx_description
1 polymer ?
#
loop_
_entity_poly.entity_id
_entity_poly.type
_entity_poly.pdbx_seq_one_letter_code
_entity_poly.pdbx_strand_id
1 'polypeptide(L)' 'MAEGGMSADKMTDSWEKLDRLGADISEKLNLRQAFADDPKRFDRFNVSLDDLFVDYSKNL' A
#
# COMPACT_ATOMS: atom_id res chain seq x y z
N MET A 1 20.08 14.36 14.49
CA MET A 1 20.73 14.07 13.20
C MET A 1 19.65 14.18 12.15
N ALA A 2 19.62 15.27 11.38
CA ALA A 2 18.52 15.56 10.46
C ALA A 2 18.67 14.75 9.17
N GLU A 3 17.54 14.20 8.74
CA GLU A 3 17.33 13.26 7.65
C GLU A 3 17.83 13.81 6.30
N GLY A 4 18.47 12.95 5.51
CA GLY A 4 18.79 13.25 4.12
C GLY A 4 17.51 13.37 3.31
N GLY A 5 17.12 14.60 2.98
CA GLY A 5 15.93 14.89 2.16
C GLY A 5 15.94 14.13 0.83
N MET A 6 14.81 13.54 0.48
CA MET A 6 14.62 12.84 -0.79
C MET A 6 14.73 13.85 -1.95
N SER A 7 15.71 13.66 -2.84
CA SER A 7 15.87 14.50 -4.04
C SER A 7 14.66 14.37 -4.96
N ALA A 8 14.27 15.45 -5.63
CA ALA A 8 13.13 15.49 -6.56
C ALA A 8 13.19 14.38 -7.62
N ASP A 9 14.38 14.09 -8.17
CA ASP A 9 14.58 13.04 -9.17
C ASP A 9 14.22 11.64 -8.63
N LYS A 10 14.61 11.34 -7.39
CA LYS A 10 14.28 10.06 -6.73
C LYS A 10 12.78 9.94 -6.45
N MET A 11 12.12 11.08 -6.21
CA MET A 11 10.68 11.12 -6.02
C MET A 11 9.95 10.82 -7.33
N THR A 12 10.40 11.40 -8.44
CA THR A 12 9.87 11.11 -9.79
C THR A 12 10.06 9.64 -10.17
N ASP A 13 11.25 9.06 -9.96
CA ASP A 13 11.49 7.64 -10.22
C ASP A 13 10.58 6.71 -9.41
N SER A 14 10.26 7.11 -8.16
CA SER A 14 9.39 6.34 -7.28
C SER A 14 7.93 6.46 -7.72
N TRP A 15 7.51 7.65 -8.17
CA TRP A 15 6.19 7.90 -8.73
C TRP A 15 5.95 7.13 -10.03
N GLU A 16 6.91 7.11 -10.96
CA GLU A 16 6.79 6.33 -12.20
C GLU A 16 6.65 4.83 -11.92
N LYS A 17 7.38 4.31 -10.93
CA LYS A 17 7.25 2.90 -10.51
C LYS A 17 5.89 2.62 -9.90
N LEU A 18 5.39 3.54 -9.06
CA LEU A 18 4.07 3.41 -8.44
C LEU A 18 2.95 3.46 -9.48
N ASP A 19 3.06 4.33 -10.48
CA ASP A 19 2.08 4.45 -11.58
C ASP A 19 1.99 3.15 -12.39
N ARG A 20 3.15 2.58 -12.78
CA ARG A 20 3.20 1.28 -13.47
C ARG A 20 2.62 0.15 -12.62
N LEU A 21 2.98 0.10 -11.33
CA LEU A 21 2.44 -0.91 -10.42
C LEU A 21 0.92 -0.75 -10.24
N GLY A 22 0.44 0.50 -10.13
CA GLY A 22 -0.96 0.84 -9.99
C GLY A 22 -1.78 0.37 -11.20
N ALA A 23 -1.28 0.60 -12.42
CA ALA A 23 -1.90 0.07 -13.63
C ALA A 23 -1.98 -1.46 -13.62
N ASP A 24 -0.86 -2.15 -13.32
CA ASP A 24 -0.80 -3.62 -13.29
C ASP A 24 -1.73 -4.25 -12.23
N ILE A 25 -1.81 -3.64 -11.04
CA ILE A 25 -2.63 -4.15 -9.93
C ILE A 25 -4.10 -3.82 -10.15
N SER A 26 -4.45 -2.62 -10.62
CA SER A 26 -5.85 -2.22 -10.82
C SER A 26 -6.58 -3.10 -11.82
N GLU A 27 -5.88 -3.61 -12.84
CA GLU A 27 -6.46 -4.52 -13.82
C GLU A 27 -6.71 -5.94 -13.27
N LYS A 28 -5.93 -6.40 -12.29
CA LYS A 28 -5.88 -7.80 -11.86
C LYS A 28 -6.45 -8.04 -10.47
N LEU A 29 -6.45 -7.02 -9.62
CA LEU A 29 -6.76 -7.20 -8.22
C LEU A 29 -8.27 -7.33 -8.00
N ASN A 30 -8.67 -8.54 -7.66
CA ASN A 30 -9.97 -8.81 -7.09
C ASN A 30 -9.84 -8.88 -5.56
N LEU A 31 -10.46 -7.94 -4.84
CA LEU A 31 -10.32 -7.87 -3.38
C LEU A 31 -10.76 -9.17 -2.69
N ARG A 32 -11.83 -9.82 -3.16
CA ARG A 32 -12.29 -11.11 -2.61
C ARG A 32 -11.22 -12.19 -2.76
N GLN A 33 -10.56 -12.25 -3.93
CA GLN A 33 -9.45 -13.19 -4.15
C GLN A 33 -8.23 -12.83 -3.29
N ALA A 34 -7.93 -11.54 -3.12
CA ALA A 34 -6.83 -11.09 -2.28
C ALA A 34 -6.97 -11.52 -0.80
N PHE A 35 -8.20 -11.58 -0.27
CA PHE A 35 -8.47 -12.16 1.05
C PHE A 35 -8.41 -13.69 1.06
N ALA A 36 -8.80 -14.35 -0.02
CA ALA A 36 -8.71 -15.81 -0.14
C ALA A 36 -7.25 -16.28 -0.21
N ASP A 37 -6.41 -15.54 -0.94
CA ASP A 37 -4.99 -15.86 -1.15
C ASP A 37 -4.11 -15.49 0.04
N ASP A 38 -4.49 -14.45 0.80
CA ASP A 38 -3.82 -14.05 2.04
C ASP A 38 -4.80 -14.06 3.23
N PRO A 39 -4.96 -15.21 3.92
CA PRO A 39 -5.80 -15.30 5.12
C PRO A 39 -5.39 -14.38 6.26
N LYS A 40 -4.15 -13.85 6.25
CA LYS A 40 -3.64 -12.91 7.26
C LYS A 40 -3.69 -11.46 6.77
N ARG A 41 -4.36 -11.18 5.65
CA ARG A 41 -4.46 -9.82 5.09
C ARG A 41 -5.02 -8.83 6.12
N PHE A 42 -6.04 -9.20 6.88
CA PHE A 42 -6.56 -8.33 7.93
C PHE A 42 -5.47 -7.94 8.93
N ASP A 43 -4.77 -8.94 9.52
CA ASP A 43 -3.72 -8.72 10.53
C ASP A 43 -2.57 -7.84 10.02
N ARG A 44 -2.27 -7.89 8.71
CA ARG A 44 -1.20 -7.12 8.07
C ARG A 44 -1.60 -5.70 7.70
N PHE A 45 -2.87 -5.47 7.40
CA PHE A 45 -3.39 -4.23 6.84
C PHE A 45 -4.39 -3.55 7.79
N ASN A 46 -4.04 -3.50 9.06
CA ASN A 46 -4.71 -2.68 10.05
C ASN A 46 -3.67 -1.97 10.92
N VAL A 47 -4.08 -0.87 11.54
CA VAL A 47 -3.30 -0.20 12.58
C VAL A 47 -4.24 0.27 13.67
N SER A 48 -3.78 0.15 14.91
CA SER A 48 -4.44 0.71 16.08
C SER A 48 -3.52 1.76 16.69
N LEU A 49 -4.08 2.93 17.00
CA LEU A 49 -3.40 3.98 17.77
C LEU A 49 -4.41 4.53 18.78
N ASP A 50 -4.13 4.32 20.06
CA ASP A 50 -5.02 4.69 21.17
C ASP A 50 -6.45 4.16 20.98
N ASP A 51 -7.43 5.04 20.81
CA ASP A 51 -8.84 4.73 20.58
C ASP A 51 -9.24 4.68 19.10
N LEU A 52 -8.28 4.85 18.20
CA LEU A 52 -8.49 4.80 16.75
C LEU A 52 -8.04 3.45 16.18
N PHE A 53 -8.97 2.78 15.50
CA PHE A 53 -8.70 1.60 14.69
C PHE A 53 -8.91 1.89 13.21
N VAL A 54 -7.89 1.62 12.39
CA VAL A 54 -7.94 1.80 10.94
C VAL A 54 -7.67 0.46 10.26
N ASP A 55 -8.72 -0.11 9.68
CA ASP A 55 -8.62 -1.26 8.79
C ASP A 55 -8.51 -0.79 7.35
N TYR A 56 -7.34 -0.98 6.75
CA TYR A 56 -7.06 -0.68 5.36
C TYR A 56 -6.88 -1.94 4.50
N SER A 57 -7.25 -3.12 5.02
CA SER A 57 -7.18 -4.40 4.31
C SER A 57 -8.08 -4.46 3.07
N LYS A 58 -9.06 -3.56 2.99
CA LYS A 58 -10.02 -3.45 1.89
C LYS A 58 -9.61 -2.48 0.77
N ASN A 59 -8.38 -1.98 0.80
CA ASN A 59 -7.83 -1.17 -0.28
C ASN A 59 -7.30 -2.04 -1.43
N LEU A 60 -7.29 -1.43 -2.63
CA LEU A 60 -6.80 -2.01 -3.88
C LEU A 60 -5.30 -1.71 -4.01
#